data_AF-A0A1J5FRC1-F1
#
_entry.id   AF-A0A1J5FRC1-F1
#
_cell.length_a   1.000
_cell.length_b   1.000
_cell.length_c   1.000
_cell.angle_alpha   90.00
_cell.angle_beta   90.00
_cell.angle_gamma   90.00
#
_symmetry.space_group_name_H-M   'P 1'
#
loop_
_entity.id
_entity.type
_entity.pdbx_description
1 polymer ?
#
loop_
_entity_poly.entity_id
_entity_poly.type
_entity_poly.pdbx_seq_one_letter_code
_entity_poly.pdbx_strand_id
1 'polypeptide(L)'
;MTHERELFQKVSPPETHNAAKSEKIDVSDKRVWVVEGFDPGLRRIHEEVLKRSRFTKVSTFNSRSELLEYFEETERNDRPELIVTDFQRKDRTSVKEVMDETLVPVVVMTGGMTQDEATQLLAMGVLQIIRKPYVPNEFIETIENALRSNSQKPPTP
;
A
#
# COMPACT_ATOMS: atom_id res chain seq x y z
N MET A 1 -26.48 49.25 -48.68
CA MET A 1 -25.07 48.82 -48.56
C MET A 1 -24.67 49.13 -47.11
N THR A 2 -25.16 48.42 -46.10
CA THR A 2 -24.99 46.98 -45.75
C THR A 2 -23.53 46.73 -45.37
N HIS A 3 -23.19 46.91 -44.08
CA HIS A 3 -22.90 45.87 -43.07
C HIS A 3 -21.43 45.44 -43.06
N GLU A 4 -20.71 45.76 -41.98
CA GLU A 4 -19.81 44.86 -41.25
C GLU A 4 -19.15 45.62 -40.08
N ARG A 5 -19.73 45.49 -38.89
CA ARG A 5 -19.04 45.73 -37.61
C ARG A 5 -19.10 44.40 -36.87
N GLU A 6 -18.08 43.57 -37.05
CA GLU A 6 -17.98 42.31 -36.32
C GLU A 6 -17.60 42.57 -34.86
N LEU A 7 -18.38 41.92 -33.99
CA LEU A 7 -18.26 41.86 -32.54
C LEU A 7 -16.92 41.19 -32.15
N PHE A 8 -16.04 41.92 -31.47
CA PHE A 8 -15.08 41.31 -30.57
C PHE A 8 -15.82 40.86 -29.30
N GLN A 9 -16.33 39.63 -29.32
CA GLN A 9 -16.74 38.94 -28.10
C GLN A 9 -15.48 38.67 -27.26
N LYS A 10 -15.44 39.26 -26.06
CA LYS A 10 -14.46 38.95 -25.02
C LYS A 10 -14.58 37.46 -24.68
N VAL A 11 -13.65 36.65 -25.18
CA VAL A 11 -13.48 35.28 -24.72
C VAL A 11 -12.79 35.36 -23.36
N SER A 12 -13.56 35.15 -22.29
CA SER A 12 -12.99 34.94 -20.95
C SER A 12 -12.02 33.76 -21.00
N PRO A 13 -10.89 33.80 -20.26
CA PRO A 13 -10.00 32.64 -20.16
C PRO A 13 -10.79 31.41 -19.71
N PRO A 14 -10.47 30.20 -20.21
CA PRO A 14 -11.11 28.99 -19.74
C PRO A 14 -10.90 28.88 -18.22
N GLU A 15 -12.01 28.75 -17.50
CA GLU A 15 -12.03 28.43 -16.08
C GLU A 15 -11.12 27.21 -15.87
N THR A 16 -10.11 27.38 -15.03
CA THR A 16 -9.22 26.30 -14.65
C THR A 16 -10.09 25.25 -13.94
N HIS A 17 -10.33 24.15 -14.64
CA HIS A 17 -11.02 22.99 -14.11
C HIS A 17 -10.34 22.55 -12.81
N ASN A 18 -11.04 22.81 -11.71
CA ASN A 18 -11.21 21.93 -10.57
C ASN A 18 -9.92 21.23 -10.09
N ALA A 19 -9.11 21.97 -9.33
CA ALA A 19 -8.26 21.33 -8.31
C ALA A 19 -9.19 20.72 -7.26
N ALA A 20 -9.73 19.54 -7.55
CA ALA A 20 -10.41 18.72 -6.57
C ALA A 20 -9.41 18.52 -5.43
N LYS A 21 -9.66 19.19 -4.31
CA LYS A 21 -9.20 18.75 -2.99
C LYS A 21 -9.71 17.33 -2.86
N SER A 22 -8.90 16.35 -3.27
CA SER A 22 -9.08 14.97 -2.84
C SER A 22 -9.16 15.04 -1.33
N GLU A 23 -10.35 14.77 -0.78
CA GLU A 23 -10.45 14.42 0.63
C GLU A 23 -9.45 13.29 0.83
N LYS A 24 -8.37 13.59 1.53
CA LYS A 24 -7.36 12.59 1.84
C LYS A 24 -8.06 11.58 2.73
N ILE A 25 -8.44 10.43 2.14
CA ILE A 25 -8.97 9.27 2.87
C ILE A 25 -8.12 9.09 4.13
N ASP A 26 -8.76 9.12 5.29
CA ASP A 26 -8.07 8.83 6.53
C ASP A 26 -7.82 7.33 6.62
N VAL A 27 -6.57 6.98 6.89
CA VAL A 27 -6.09 5.59 6.95
C VAL A 27 -5.61 5.23 8.35
N SER A 28 -5.75 6.12 9.33
CA SER A 28 -5.31 5.94 10.72
C SER A 28 -5.88 4.67 11.38
N ASP A 29 -7.16 4.39 11.16
CA ASP A 29 -7.87 3.24 11.75
C ASP A 29 -7.78 1.94 10.94
N LYS A 30 -7.02 1.95 9.84
CA LYS A 30 -6.77 0.76 9.03
C LYS A 30 -5.82 -0.19 9.75
N ARG A 31 -6.11 -1.49 9.68
CA ARG A 31 -5.27 -2.52 10.28
C ARG A 31 -4.17 -2.96 9.32
N VAL A 32 -2.93 -2.84 9.77
CA VAL A 32 -1.73 -3.19 8.99
C VAL A 32 -0.97 -4.29 9.69
N TRP A 33 -0.68 -5.36 8.96
CA TRP A 33 0.12 -6.48 9.46
C TRP A 33 1.48 -6.51 8.77
N VAL A 34 2.56 -6.66 9.52
CA VAL A 34 3.94 -6.61 9.00
C VAL A 34 4.67 -7.92 9.29
N VAL A 35 5.26 -8.54 8.27
CA VAL A 35 6.09 -9.74 8.40
C VAL A 35 7.55 -9.40 8.19
N GLU A 36 8.36 -9.56 9.24
CA GLU A 36 9.81 -9.39 9.22
C GLU A 36 10.46 -10.46 10.11
N GLY A 37 11.12 -11.44 9.50
CA GLY A 37 11.51 -12.67 10.21
C GLY A 37 12.96 -12.75 10.67
N PHE A 38 13.89 -12.15 9.93
CA PHE A 38 15.32 -12.42 10.12
C PHE A 38 15.99 -11.38 11.00
N ASP A 39 15.39 -10.20 11.12
CA ASP A 39 15.89 -9.12 11.94
C ASP A 39 14.83 -8.68 12.97
N PRO A 40 14.86 -9.24 14.20
CA PRO A 40 14.01 -8.80 15.29
C PRO A 40 14.17 -7.31 15.64
N GLY A 41 15.36 -6.73 15.38
CA GLY A 41 15.61 -5.32 15.56
C GLY A 41 14.84 -4.48 14.54
N LEU A 42 14.90 -4.87 13.27
CA LEU A 42 14.13 -4.22 12.20
C LEU A 42 12.61 -4.36 12.42
N ARG A 43 12.14 -5.55 12.83
CA ARG A 43 10.73 -5.75 13.19
C ARG A 43 10.28 -4.80 14.30
N ARG A 44 11.08 -4.67 15.36
CA ARG A 44 10.81 -3.73 16.46
C ARG A 44 10.81 -2.27 15.97
N ILE A 45 11.70 -1.93 15.04
CA ILE A 45 11.72 -0.60 14.42
C ILE A 45 10.43 -0.36 13.63
N HIS A 46 9.94 -1.33 12.84
CA HIS A 46 8.66 -1.19 12.13
C HIS A 46 7.50 -0.97 13.07
N GLU A 47 7.44 -1.76 14.15
CA GLU A 47 6.40 -1.62 15.17
C GLU A 47 6.42 -0.21 15.79
N GLU A 48 7.59 0.27 16.21
CA GLU A 48 7.76 1.61 16.79
C GLU A 48 7.44 2.73 15.81
N VAL A 49 7.89 2.61 14.56
CA VAL A 49 7.65 3.61 13.50
C VAL A 49 6.15 3.69 13.20
N LEU A 50 5.47 2.56 13.10
CA LEU A 50 4.03 2.52 12.86
C LEU A 50 3.24 3.03 14.07
N LYS A 51 3.61 2.68 15.31
CA LYS A 51 2.97 3.20 16.53
C LYS A 51 3.14 4.71 16.72
N ARG A 52 4.29 5.26 16.30
CA ARG A 52 4.55 6.71 16.34
C ARG A 52 3.93 7.46 15.17
N SER A 53 3.44 6.75 14.18
CA SER A 53 2.63 7.31 13.11
C SER A 53 1.16 7.40 13.54
N ARG A 54 0.26 7.69 12.59
CA ARG A 54 -1.18 7.74 12.84
C ARG A 54 -1.88 6.37 12.87
N PHE A 55 -1.18 5.28 12.58
CA PHE A 55 -1.79 3.94 12.54
C PHE A 55 -2.10 3.43 13.95
N THR A 56 -3.36 3.10 14.22
CA THR A 56 -3.82 2.67 15.55
C THR A 56 -3.88 1.14 15.71
N LYS A 57 -3.88 0.39 14.59
CA LYS A 57 -4.06 -1.07 14.58
C LYS A 57 -2.93 -1.76 13.80
N VAL A 58 -1.88 -2.16 14.52
CA VAL A 58 -0.68 -2.75 13.90
C VAL A 58 -0.31 -4.03 14.61
N SER A 59 -0.01 -5.07 13.83
CA SER A 59 0.55 -6.33 14.32
C SER A 59 1.80 -6.67 13.52
N THR A 60 2.78 -7.31 14.17
CA THR A 60 4.00 -7.77 13.51
C THR A 60 4.20 -9.26 13.72
N PHE A 61 4.73 -9.93 12.71
CA PHE A 61 4.96 -11.37 12.65
C PHE A 61 6.41 -11.66 12.28
N ASN A 62 6.93 -12.77 12.78
CA ASN A 62 8.26 -13.29 12.51
C ASN A 62 8.33 -14.16 11.24
N SER A 63 7.19 -14.54 10.67
CA SER A 63 7.15 -15.37 9.48
C SER A 63 5.80 -15.24 8.80
N ARG A 64 5.75 -15.62 7.52
CA ARG A 64 4.48 -15.69 6.80
C ARG A 64 3.60 -16.83 7.31
N SER A 65 4.20 -17.94 7.74
CA SER A 65 3.45 -19.06 8.33
C SER A 65 2.73 -18.62 9.62
N GLU A 66 3.42 -17.92 10.53
CA GLU A 66 2.78 -17.33 11.73
C GLU A 66 1.66 -16.34 11.36
N LEU A 67 1.86 -15.53 10.31
CA LEU A 67 0.80 -14.64 9.80
C LEU A 67 -0.41 -15.43 9.29
N LEU A 68 -0.20 -16.52 8.54
CA LEU A 68 -1.30 -17.31 7.96
C LEU A 68 -2.07 -18.06 9.05
N GLU A 69 -1.38 -18.70 9.99
CA GLU A 69 -2.00 -19.33 11.17
C GLU A 69 -2.85 -18.31 11.94
N TYR A 70 -2.30 -17.12 12.21
CA TYR A 70 -3.04 -16.06 12.88
C TYR A 70 -4.21 -15.53 12.05
N PHE A 71 -4.07 -15.45 10.72
CA PHE A 71 -5.14 -14.99 9.83
C PHE A 71 -6.34 -15.94 9.80
N GLU A 72 -6.08 -17.25 9.82
CA GLU A 72 -7.13 -18.28 9.86
C GLU A 72 -7.96 -18.19 11.14
N GLU A 73 -7.31 -17.97 12.28
CA GLU A 73 -7.94 -17.81 13.59
C GLU A 73 -8.61 -16.43 13.78
N THR A 74 -8.28 -15.44 12.95
CA THR A 74 -8.77 -14.08 13.08
C THR A 74 -10.15 -13.90 12.45
N GLU A 75 -11.08 -13.40 13.27
CA GLU A 75 -12.42 -12.98 12.86
C GLU A 75 -12.39 -12.02 11.67
N ARG A 76 -13.36 -12.15 10.76
CA ARG A 76 -13.35 -11.42 9.48
C ARG A 76 -13.21 -9.90 9.64
N ASN A 77 -13.83 -9.31 10.67
CA ASN A 77 -13.78 -7.87 10.94
C ASN A 77 -12.46 -7.40 11.58
N ASP A 78 -11.64 -8.34 12.04
CA ASP A 78 -10.33 -8.09 12.67
C ASP A 78 -9.15 -8.44 11.75
N ARG A 79 -9.42 -8.87 10.52
CA ARG A 79 -8.40 -9.09 9.49
C ARG A 79 -7.78 -7.76 9.03
N PRO A 80 -6.53 -7.80 8.52
CA PRO A 80 -5.85 -6.59 8.06
C PRO A 80 -6.42 -6.08 6.74
N GLU A 81 -6.34 -4.78 6.52
CA GLU A 81 -6.59 -4.14 5.23
C GLU A 81 -5.33 -4.05 4.35
N LEU A 82 -4.16 -4.29 4.93
CA LEU A 82 -2.88 -4.37 4.22
C LEU A 82 -1.91 -5.30 4.95
N ILE A 83 -1.23 -6.15 4.18
CA ILE A 83 -0.08 -6.92 4.65
C ILE A 83 1.19 -6.33 4.03
N VAL A 84 2.22 -6.13 4.85
CA VAL A 84 3.56 -5.77 4.41
C VAL A 84 4.51 -6.92 4.71
N THR A 85 5.20 -7.47 3.73
CA THR A 85 5.99 -8.70 3.93
C THR A 85 7.39 -8.60 3.33
N ASP A 86 8.40 -9.07 4.06
CA ASP A 86 9.79 -9.12 3.57
C ASP A 86 10.00 -10.23 2.53
N PHE A 87 10.28 -9.87 1.28
CA PHE A 87 10.53 -10.83 0.20
C PHE A 87 11.86 -11.53 0.40
N GLN A 88 11.77 -12.85 0.50
CA GLN A 88 12.91 -13.73 0.62
C GLN A 88 12.76 -14.92 -0.32
N ARG A 89 13.77 -15.10 -1.17
CA ARG A 89 13.79 -16.19 -2.17
C ARG A 89 13.78 -17.59 -1.57
N LYS A 90 14.23 -17.74 -0.32
CA LYS A 90 14.36 -19.04 0.37
C LYS A 90 13.20 -19.31 1.34
N ASP A 91 12.20 -18.44 1.39
CA ASP A 91 11.05 -18.67 2.26
C ASP A 91 10.25 -19.87 1.74
N ARG A 92 9.75 -20.68 2.68
CA ARG A 92 8.88 -21.81 2.35
C ARG A 92 7.49 -21.32 1.95
N THR A 93 7.01 -20.27 2.62
CA THR A 93 5.74 -19.64 2.31
C THR A 93 5.98 -18.48 1.36
N SER A 94 5.35 -18.53 0.19
CA SER A 94 5.59 -17.53 -0.86
C SER A 94 4.74 -16.27 -0.65
N VAL A 95 5.12 -15.16 -1.28
CA VAL A 95 4.27 -13.96 -1.32
C VAL A 95 2.93 -14.28 -2.01
N LYS A 96 2.95 -15.12 -3.04
CA LYS A 96 1.74 -15.52 -3.78
C LYS A 96 0.78 -16.28 -2.88
N GLU A 97 1.28 -17.19 -2.06
CA GLU A 97 0.48 -17.97 -1.10
C GLU A 97 -0.22 -17.06 -0.08
N VAL A 98 0.50 -16.07 0.48
CA VAL A 98 -0.12 -15.05 1.34
C VAL A 98 -1.24 -14.31 0.62
N MET A 99 -1.03 -13.93 -0.64
CA MET A 99 -2.05 -13.24 -1.43
C MET A 99 -3.27 -14.14 -1.73
N ASP A 100 -3.05 -15.39 -2.11
CA ASP A 100 -4.10 -16.34 -2.46
C ASP A 100 -4.95 -16.72 -1.25
N GLU A 101 -4.32 -16.94 -0.09
CA GLU A 101 -5.01 -17.40 1.13
C GLU A 101 -5.70 -16.27 1.88
N THR A 102 -5.10 -15.08 1.89
CA THR A 102 -5.68 -13.96 2.65
C THR A 102 -6.63 -13.11 1.81
N LEU A 103 -6.41 -13.04 0.49
CA LEU A 103 -7.04 -12.08 -0.42
C LEU A 103 -6.86 -10.61 0.03
N VAL A 104 -5.93 -10.35 0.96
CA VAL A 104 -5.60 -9.02 1.45
C VAL A 104 -4.54 -8.43 0.52
N PRO A 105 -4.61 -7.13 0.18
CA PRO A 105 -3.57 -6.51 -0.61
C PRO A 105 -2.20 -6.55 0.08
N VAL A 106 -1.16 -6.85 -0.70
CA VAL A 106 0.21 -7.04 -0.19
C VAL A 106 1.14 -5.95 -0.70
N VAL A 107 1.95 -5.41 0.20
CA VAL A 107 3.16 -4.65 -0.10
C VAL A 107 4.36 -5.51 0.23
N VAL A 108 5.36 -5.52 -0.65
CA VAL A 108 6.59 -6.26 -0.43
C VAL A 108 7.69 -5.31 0.02
N MET A 109 8.47 -5.68 1.03
CA MET A 109 9.75 -5.04 1.34
C MET A 109 10.92 -5.96 0.97
N THR A 110 12.05 -5.43 0.52
CA THR A 110 13.18 -6.29 0.10
C THR A 110 14.51 -5.55 0.11
N GLY A 111 15.60 -6.20 0.52
CA GLY A 111 16.98 -5.69 0.36
C GLY A 111 17.73 -6.22 -0.85
N GLY A 112 17.17 -7.21 -1.57
CA GLY A 112 17.85 -7.89 -2.65
C GLY A 112 16.85 -8.47 -3.63
N MET A 113 16.63 -7.77 -4.74
CA MET A 113 15.68 -8.15 -5.77
C MET A 113 16.14 -7.60 -7.12
N THR A 114 16.07 -8.41 -8.17
CA THR A 114 16.38 -7.95 -9.54
C THR A 114 15.23 -7.11 -10.08
N GLN A 115 15.42 -6.48 -11.24
CA GLN A 115 14.33 -5.79 -11.92
C GLN A 115 13.24 -6.78 -12.36
N ASP A 116 13.63 -7.94 -12.87
CA ASP A 116 12.69 -8.95 -13.37
C ASP A 116 11.81 -9.51 -12.25
N GLU A 117 12.37 -9.74 -11.06
CA GLU A 117 11.61 -10.18 -9.89
C GLU A 117 10.61 -9.14 -9.42
N ALA A 118 11.00 -7.86 -9.44
CA ALA A 118 10.07 -6.77 -9.11
C ALA A 118 8.91 -6.71 -10.12
N THR A 119 9.22 -6.84 -11.41
CA THR A 119 8.20 -6.92 -12.46
C THR A 119 7.27 -8.11 -12.26
N GLN A 120 7.80 -9.29 -11.90
CA GLN A 120 7.00 -10.47 -11.63
C GLN A 120 6.08 -10.28 -10.41
N LEU A 121 6.58 -9.72 -9.31
CA LEU A 121 5.76 -9.46 -8.12
C LEU A 121 4.62 -8.48 -8.41
N LEU A 122 4.91 -7.40 -9.12
CA LEU A 122 3.87 -6.44 -9.55
C LEU A 122 2.86 -7.10 -10.48
N ALA A 123 3.32 -7.92 -11.44
CA ALA A 123 2.43 -8.66 -12.34
C ALA A 123 1.56 -9.71 -11.61
N MET A 124 2.02 -10.23 -10.47
CA MET A 124 1.23 -11.11 -9.60
C MET A 124 0.18 -10.36 -8.76
N GLY A 125 0.22 -9.01 -8.73
CA GLY A 125 -0.76 -8.18 -8.03
C GLY A 125 -0.28 -7.58 -6.71
N VAL A 126 1.02 -7.69 -6.38
CA VAL A 126 1.61 -6.92 -5.27
C VAL A 126 1.35 -5.43 -5.53
N LEU A 127 0.84 -4.72 -4.54
CA LEU A 127 0.48 -3.31 -4.69
C LEU A 127 1.70 -2.42 -4.92
N GLN A 128 2.72 -2.58 -4.07
CA GLN A 128 3.93 -1.78 -4.08
C GLN A 128 5.12 -2.58 -3.54
N ILE A 129 6.32 -2.12 -3.89
CA ILE A 129 7.60 -2.69 -3.43
C ILE A 129 8.40 -1.59 -2.72
N ILE A 130 8.83 -1.86 -1.49
CA ILE A 130 9.71 -1.03 -0.68
C ILE A 130 11.13 -1.61 -0.77
N ARG A 131 12.11 -0.81 -1.20
CA ARG A 131 13.52 -1.22 -1.32
C ARG A 131 14.28 -0.87 -0.05
N LYS A 132 14.89 -1.87 0.60
CA LYS A 132 15.83 -1.67 1.73
C LYS A 132 17.21 -1.26 1.17
N PRO A 133 17.96 -0.39 1.86
CA PRO A 133 17.53 0.38 3.04
C PRO A 133 16.55 1.50 2.66
N TYR A 134 15.62 1.80 3.56
CA TYR A 134 14.70 2.93 3.45
C TYR A 134 14.70 3.74 4.75
N VAL A 135 14.23 4.97 4.66
CA VAL A 135 14.00 5.80 5.85
C VAL A 135 12.60 5.55 6.42
N PRO A 136 12.37 5.75 7.74
CA PRO A 136 11.06 5.52 8.35
C PRO A 136 9.88 6.21 7.66
N ASN A 137 10.06 7.44 7.19
CA ASN A 137 8.99 8.19 6.53
C ASN A 137 8.60 7.56 5.19
N GLU A 138 9.57 7.04 4.43
CA GLU A 138 9.30 6.34 3.16
C GLU A 138 8.46 5.09 3.40
N PHE A 139 8.77 4.32 4.43
CA PHE A 139 7.99 3.14 4.84
C PHE A 139 6.52 3.50 5.15
N ILE A 140 6.30 4.55 5.95
CA ILE A 140 4.96 5.03 6.29
C ILE A 140 4.22 5.54 5.06
N GLU A 141 4.86 6.37 4.24
CA GLU A 141 4.26 6.94 3.03
C GLU A 141 3.85 5.86 2.03
N THR A 142 4.68 4.82 1.84
CA THR A 142 4.32 3.69 0.96
C THR A 142 3.07 2.96 1.46
N ILE A 143 2.98 2.69 2.76
CA ILE A 143 1.82 2.03 3.39
C ILE A 143 0.56 2.89 3.23
N GLU A 144 0.64 4.19 3.51
CA GLU A 144 -0.49 5.11 3.32
C GLU A 144 -0.95 5.15 1.88
N ASN A 145 -0.02 5.23 0.92
CA ASN A 145 -0.32 5.23 -0.50
C ASN A 145 -0.96 3.91 -0.95
N ALA A 146 -0.52 2.77 -0.40
CA ALA A 146 -1.10 1.46 -0.71
C ALA A 146 -2.56 1.39 -0.23
N LEU A 147 -2.82 1.81 1.02
CA LEU A 147 -4.16 1.83 1.60
C LEU A 147 -5.11 2.77 0.83
N ARG A 148 -4.64 3.96 0.45
CA ARG A 148 -5.41 4.91 -0.35
C ARG A 148 -5.74 4.35 -1.74
N SER A 149 -4.75 3.80 -2.43
CA SER A 149 -4.91 3.24 -3.78
C SER A 149 -5.87 2.06 -3.79
N ASN A 150 -5.81 1.22 -2.74
CA ASN A 150 -6.73 0.09 -2.60
C ASN A 150 -8.17 0.54 -2.30
N SER A 151 -8.33 1.61 -1.52
CA SER A 151 -9.67 2.16 -1.19
C SER A 151 -10.35 2.83 -2.39
N GLN A 152 -9.60 3.17 -3.45
CA GLN A 152 -10.11 3.81 -4.66
C GLN A 152 -10.43 2.82 -5.80
N LYS A 153 -9.99 1.55 -5.70
CA LYS A 153 -10.40 0.52 -6.68
C LYS A 153 -11.84 0.08 -6.37
N PRO A 154 -12.78 0.13 -7.34
CA PRO A 154 -14.09 -0.48 -7.15
C PRO A 154 -13.91 -1.99 -6.86
N PRO A 155 -14.77 -2.59 -6.01
CA PRO A 155 -14.74 -4.02 -5.77
C PRO A 155 -14.83 -4.73 -7.12
N THR A 156 -13.86 -5.60 -7.40
CA THR A 156 -13.93 -6.44 -8.60
C THR A 156 -15.09 -7.41 -8.39
N PRO A 157 -16.07 -7.49 -9.31
CA PRO A 157 -17.26 -8.32 -9.17
C PRO A 157 -16.94 -9.81 -9.12
#